data_AF-A0AAD6KJR9-F1
#
_entry.id   AF-A0AAD6KJR9-F1
#
_cell.length_a   1.000
_cell.length_b   1.000
_cell.length_c   1.000
_cell.angle_alpha   90.00
_cell.angle_beta   90.00
_cell.angle_gamma   90.00
#
_symmetry.space_group_name_H-M   'P 1'
#
loop_
_entity.id
_entity.type
_entity.pdbx_description
1 polymer ?
#
loop_
_entity_poly.entity_id
_entity_poly.type
_entity_poly.pdbx_seq_one_letter_code
_entity_poly.pdbx_strand_id
1 'polypeptide(L)'
;MIEFCCFQGFVSAVTHLRSFVPAIYDATVAVANSQPAPTFLRIFRGQSSVIKVLVERHSMQELPETADGIAQWCKDAFVTKDAMLEKYFDKDIFSDKKLQDIGRPKMSLFVMIFWSSFLAYATVRLFQWLSLFLASWQVIAFSVAFLFLVTFIMQILIQSSESERSTPATNFTLSEGTRQSLLPK
;
A
#
# COMPACT_ATOMS: atom_id res chain seq x y z
N MET A 1 -10.23 -4.24 -25.52
CA MET A 1 -11.05 -3.58 -24.46
C MET A 1 -10.21 -3.21 -23.23
N ILE A 2 -9.24 -4.05 -22.80
CA ILE A 2 -8.38 -3.78 -21.62
C ILE A 2 -7.40 -2.62 -21.85
N GLU A 3 -6.83 -2.47 -23.06
CA GLU A 3 -5.92 -1.36 -23.39
C GLU A 3 -6.59 0.01 -23.26
N PHE A 4 -7.84 0.15 -23.74
CA PHE A 4 -8.57 1.42 -23.74
C PHE A 4 -8.86 1.94 -22.33
N CYS A 5 -9.08 1.04 -21.36
CA CYS A 5 -9.36 1.40 -19.97
C CYS A 5 -8.14 2.01 -19.28
N CYS A 6 -6.92 1.56 -19.64
CA CYS A 6 -5.69 2.07 -19.05
C CYS A 6 -5.39 3.50 -19.55
N PHE A 7 -5.55 3.74 -20.86
CA PHE A 7 -5.35 5.06 -21.44
C PHE A 7 -6.32 6.10 -20.88
N GLN A 8 -7.60 5.74 -20.68
CA GLN A 8 -8.58 6.67 -20.11
C GLN A 8 -8.26 7.07 -18.66
N GLY A 9 -7.73 6.15 -17.86
CA GLY A 9 -7.25 6.44 -16.50
C GLY A 9 -6.07 7.41 -16.50
N PHE A 10 -5.10 7.22 -17.41
CA PHE A 10 -3.97 8.13 -17.59
C PHE A 10 -4.43 9.52 -18.03
N VAL A 11 -5.33 9.61 -19.02
CA VAL A 11 -5.87 10.88 -19.51
C VAL A 11 -6.54 11.65 -18.38
N SER A 12 -7.42 10.99 -17.60
CA SER A 12 -8.08 11.61 -16.44
C SER A 12 -7.08 12.10 -15.39
N ALA A 13 -6.06 11.30 -15.06
CA ALA A 13 -5.02 11.69 -14.12
C ALA A 13 -4.23 12.90 -14.61
N VAL A 14 -3.80 12.91 -15.88
CA VAL A 14 -3.04 14.04 -16.47
C VAL A 14 -3.87 15.33 -16.45
N THR A 15 -5.16 15.27 -16.79
CA THR A 15 -6.03 16.46 -16.78
C THR A 15 -6.10 17.11 -15.39
N HIS A 16 -6.21 16.31 -14.32
CA HIS A 16 -6.25 16.83 -12.95
C HIS A 16 -4.88 17.21 -12.39
N LEU A 17 -3.81 16.50 -12.78
CA LEU A 17 -2.46 16.71 -12.27
C LEU A 17 -1.71 17.86 -12.95
N ARG A 18 -2.19 18.35 -14.10
CA ARG A 18 -1.56 19.46 -14.86
C ARG A 18 -1.44 20.77 -14.07
N SER A 19 -2.31 20.99 -13.08
CA SER A 19 -2.27 22.17 -12.21
C SER A 19 -1.19 22.10 -11.13
N PHE A 20 -0.73 20.90 -10.78
CA PHE A 20 0.14 20.67 -9.63
C PHE A 20 1.53 20.16 -10.02
N VAL A 21 1.61 19.38 -11.11
CA VAL A 21 2.84 18.72 -11.53
C VAL A 21 3.40 19.43 -12.77
N PRO A 22 4.64 19.96 -12.73
CA PRO A 22 5.21 20.70 -13.87
C PRO A 22 5.78 19.80 -14.98
N ALA A 23 6.08 18.53 -14.69
CA ALA A 23 6.65 17.60 -15.67
C ALA A 23 6.30 16.14 -15.34
N ILE A 24 6.12 15.32 -16.38
CA ILE A 24 5.97 13.87 -16.28
C ILE A 24 7.36 13.25 -16.44
N TYR A 25 7.72 12.39 -15.50
CA TYR A 25 8.93 11.56 -15.60
C TYR A 25 8.53 10.20 -16.14
N ASP A 26 9.15 9.83 -17.25
CA ASP A 26 8.95 8.56 -17.88
C ASP A 26 10.16 7.67 -17.62
N ALA A 27 9.97 6.64 -16.79
CA ALA A 27 11.02 5.71 -16.43
C ALA A 27 10.81 4.38 -17.16
N THR A 28 11.68 4.07 -18.11
CA THR A 28 11.74 2.77 -18.77
C THR A 28 12.86 1.96 -18.16
N VAL A 29 12.53 0.83 -17.55
CA VAL A 29 13.50 -0.10 -16.94
C VAL A 29 13.73 -1.25 -17.91
N ALA A 30 15.00 -1.52 -18.17
CA ALA A 30 15.38 -2.68 -18.97
C ALA A 30 16.39 -3.54 -18.25
N VAL A 31 16.15 -4.84 -18.35
CA VAL A 31 17.01 -5.88 -17.82
C VAL A 31 17.81 -6.43 -18.98
N ALA A 32 19.13 -6.35 -18.90
CA ALA A 32 19.99 -6.97 -19.91
C ALA A 32 19.74 -8.49 -19.93
N ASN A 33 19.52 -9.08 -21.10
CA ASN A 33 19.33 -10.54 -21.26
C ASN A 33 20.54 -11.37 -20.81
N SER A 34 21.72 -10.74 -20.72
CA SER A 34 22.96 -11.36 -20.23
C SER A 34 23.00 -11.53 -18.71
N GLN A 35 22.13 -10.83 -17.97
CA GLN A 35 22.02 -10.96 -16.52
C GLN A 35 20.70 -11.62 -16.14
N PRO A 36 20.71 -12.47 -15.11
CA PRO A 36 19.50 -13.12 -14.69
C PRO A 36 18.49 -12.10 -14.15
N ALA A 37 17.23 -12.28 -14.51
CA ALA A 37 16.17 -11.33 -14.19
C ALA A 37 16.16 -10.96 -12.69
N PRO A 38 16.01 -9.67 -12.35
CA PRO A 38 15.91 -9.21 -10.97
C PRO A 38 14.59 -9.70 -10.38
N THR A 39 14.58 -10.95 -9.95
CA THR A 39 13.46 -11.52 -9.21
C THR A 39 13.48 -10.92 -7.82
N PHE A 40 12.31 -10.59 -7.27
CA PHE A 40 12.18 -10.05 -5.90
C PHE A 40 13.01 -10.88 -4.91
N LEU A 41 12.94 -12.20 -5.03
CA LEU A 41 13.69 -13.17 -4.23
C LEU A 41 15.23 -13.00 -4.28
N ARG A 42 15.79 -12.53 -5.39
CA ARG A 42 17.23 -12.24 -5.53
C ARG A 42 17.61 -10.90 -4.90
N ILE A 43 16.72 -9.92 -4.96
CA ILE A 43 16.88 -8.63 -4.27
C ILE A 43 16.93 -8.86 -2.76
N PHE A 44 16.03 -9.70 -2.20
CA PHE A 44 16.08 -10.08 -0.79
C PHE A 44 17.34 -10.88 -0.42
N ARG A 45 17.90 -11.64 -1.36
CA ARG A 45 19.18 -12.36 -1.19
C ARG A 45 20.42 -11.48 -1.38
N GLY A 46 20.26 -10.17 -1.60
CA GLY A 46 21.38 -9.23 -1.74
C GLY A 46 22.19 -9.40 -3.02
N GLN A 47 21.66 -10.11 -4.02
CA GLN A 47 22.36 -10.28 -5.30
C GLN A 47 22.19 -9.03 -6.15
N SER A 48 23.32 -8.39 -6.47
CA SER A 48 23.35 -7.19 -7.31
C SER A 48 23.02 -7.55 -8.76
N SER A 49 21.90 -7.07 -9.27
CA SER A 49 21.56 -7.10 -10.70
C SER A 49 21.73 -5.69 -11.25
N VAL A 50 22.44 -5.55 -12.37
CA VAL A 50 22.58 -4.26 -13.04
C VAL A 50 21.34 -4.04 -13.90
N ILE A 51 20.48 -3.12 -13.48
CA ILE A 51 19.35 -2.66 -14.29
C ILE A 51 19.73 -1.33 -14.95
N LYS A 52 19.46 -1.21 -16.24
CA LYS A 52 19.60 0.08 -16.95
C LYS A 52 18.23 0.75 -16.90
N VAL A 53 18.17 1.94 -16.32
CA VAL A 53 16.94 2.74 -16.24
C VAL A 53 17.13 3.97 -17.10
N LEU A 54 16.27 4.14 -18.10
CA LEU A 54 16.19 5.37 -18.89
C LEU A 54 15.08 6.23 -18.30
N VAL A 55 15.42 7.42 -17.83
CA VAL A 55 14.45 8.40 -17.34
C VAL A 55 14.41 9.56 -18.32
N GLU A 56 13.29 9.72 -19.01
CA GLU A 56 13.03 10.88 -19.87
C GLU A 56 12.06 11.83 -19.16
N ARG A 57 12.31 13.13 -19.29
CA ARG A 57 11.46 14.16 -18.71
C ARG A 57 10.64 14.80 -19.84
N HIS A 58 9.32 14.71 -19.74
CA HIS A 58 8.39 15.40 -20.63
C HIS A 58 7.76 16.57 -19.89
N SER A 59 7.78 17.76 -20.49
CA SER A 59 7.11 18.92 -19.88
C SER A 59 5.59 18.76 -20.01
N MET A 60 4.83 19.14 -18.97
CA MET A 60 3.36 19.14 -19.03
C MET A 60 2.79 20.14 -20.05
N GLN A 61 3.63 21.07 -20.53
CA GLN A 61 3.29 22.03 -21.58
C GLN A 61 3.33 21.41 -22.98
N GLU A 62 4.09 20.33 -23.17
CA GLU A 62 4.20 19.63 -24.46
C GLU A 62 3.03 18.66 -24.69
N LEU A 63 2.26 18.36 -23.64
CA LEU A 63 1.08 17.48 -23.75
C LEU A 63 -0.11 18.24 -24.35
N PRO A 64 -0.84 17.64 -25.31
CA PRO A 64 -2.08 18.20 -25.85
C PRO A 64 -3.12 18.46 -24.76
N GLU A 65 -3.94 19.49 -24.92
CA GLU A 65 -4.99 19.81 -23.92
C GLU A 65 -6.23 18.93 -24.07
N THR A 66 -6.42 18.32 -25.24
CA THR A 66 -7.58 17.47 -25.53
C THR A 66 -7.36 16.05 -25.04
N ALA A 67 -8.42 15.44 -24.49
CA ALA A 67 -8.39 14.06 -24.00
C ALA A 67 -7.93 13.06 -25.08
N ASP A 68 -8.40 13.24 -26.31
CA ASP A 68 -8.00 12.41 -27.45
C ASP A 68 -6.53 12.62 -27.83
N GLY A 69 -6.02 13.85 -27.71
CA GLY A 69 -4.62 14.17 -27.96
C GLY A 69 -3.68 13.55 -26.93
N ILE A 70 -4.07 13.53 -25.65
CA ILE A 70 -3.30 12.87 -24.58
C ILE A 70 -3.29 11.36 -24.80
N ALA A 71 -4.42 10.77 -25.21
CA ALA A 71 -4.50 9.34 -25.50
C ALA A 71 -3.61 8.95 -26.68
N GLN A 72 -3.58 9.77 -27.74
CA GLN A 72 -2.74 9.55 -28.91
C GLN A 72 -1.25 9.73 -28.58
N TRP A 73 -0.89 10.77 -27.83
CA TRP A 73 0.47 10.95 -27.31
C TRP A 73 0.93 9.75 -26.47
N CYS A 74 0.07 9.24 -25.60
CA CYS A 74 0.39 8.07 -24.77
C CYS A 74 0.64 6.82 -25.61
N LYS A 75 -0.15 6.61 -26.68
CA LYS A 75 0.09 5.53 -27.64
C LYS A 75 1.42 5.70 -28.38
N ASP A 76 1.69 6.89 -28.91
CA ASP A 76 2.92 7.16 -29.66
C ASP A 76 4.17 7.01 -28.77
N ALA A 77 4.09 7.46 -27.51
CA ALA A 77 5.12 7.24 -26.50
C ALA A 77 5.31 5.76 -26.19
N PHE A 78 4.23 4.98 -26.09
CA PHE A 78 4.31 3.53 -25.86
C PHE A 78 4.96 2.79 -27.03
N VAL A 79 4.55 3.08 -28.27
CA VAL A 79 5.14 2.46 -29.48
C VAL A 79 6.62 2.83 -29.61
N THR A 80 6.97 4.08 -29.34
CA THR A 80 8.36 4.54 -29.39
C THR A 80 9.23 3.78 -28.38
N LYS A 81 8.73 3.57 -27.15
CA LYS A 81 9.45 2.76 -26.14
C LYS A 81 9.59 1.31 -26.54
N ASP A 82 8.53 0.70 -27.07
CA ASP A 82 8.56 -0.70 -27.45
C ASP A 82 9.59 -0.94 -28.56
N ALA A 83 9.66 -0.05 -29.54
CA ALA A 83 10.69 -0.06 -30.58
C ALA A 83 12.12 0.19 -30.04
N MET A 84 12.27 0.98 -28.96
CA MET A 84 13.56 1.16 -28.28
C MET A 84 13.97 -0.08 -27.48
N LEU A 85 13.01 -0.74 -26.81
CA LEU A 85 13.20 -1.98 -26.08
C LEU A 85 13.61 -3.12 -27.01
N GLU A 86 12.94 -3.25 -28.16
CA GLU A 86 13.29 -4.24 -29.18
C GLU A 86 14.72 -4.04 -29.70
N LYS A 87 15.12 -2.81 -30.00
CA LYS A 87 16.51 -2.47 -30.35
C LYS A 87 17.50 -2.76 -29.23
N TYR A 88 17.11 -2.60 -27.97
CA TYR A 88 17.94 -2.94 -26.82
C TYR A 88 18.13 -4.44 -26.68
N PHE A 89 17.08 -5.24 -26.92
CA PHE A 89 17.20 -6.69 -26.91
C PHE A 89 18.15 -7.20 -27.99
N ASP A 90 18.19 -6.55 -29.15
CA ASP A 90 19.08 -6.92 -30.26
C ASP A 90 20.52 -6.40 -30.12
N LYS A 91 20.74 -5.20 -29.55
CA LYS A 91 22.05 -4.53 -29.54
C LYS A 91 22.66 -4.27 -28.16
N ASP A 92 21.97 -4.56 -27.06
CA ASP A 92 22.33 -4.26 -25.65
C ASP A 92 22.72 -2.79 -25.34
N ILE A 93 22.44 -1.88 -26.28
CA ILE A 93 22.79 -0.45 -26.23
C ILE A 93 21.51 0.36 -26.42
N PHE A 94 21.10 1.08 -25.37
CA PHE A 94 19.87 1.89 -25.35
C PHE A 94 19.95 3.13 -26.25
N SER A 95 21.11 3.79 -26.28
CA SER A 95 21.43 4.96 -27.12
C SER A 95 22.81 5.49 -26.74
N ASP A 96 23.39 6.33 -27.60
CA ASP A 96 24.66 7.06 -27.43
C ASP A 96 24.66 8.08 -26.26
N LYS A 97 23.56 8.15 -25.49
CA LYS A 97 23.47 9.04 -24.33
C LYS A 97 24.19 8.38 -23.15
N LYS A 98 25.23 9.09 -22.70
CA LYS A 98 26.08 8.74 -21.54
C LYS A 98 25.23 8.23 -20.38
N LEU A 99 25.37 6.94 -20.06
CA LEU A 99 24.77 6.33 -18.87
C LEU A 99 25.12 7.18 -17.66
N GLN A 100 24.13 7.85 -17.06
CA GLN A 100 24.32 8.41 -15.74
C GLN A 100 24.27 7.25 -14.75
N ASP A 101 25.43 6.86 -14.26
CA ASP A 101 25.51 5.94 -13.13
C ASP A 101 24.86 6.63 -11.94
N ILE A 102 23.68 6.13 -11.55
CA ILE A 102 22.99 6.55 -10.34
C ILE A 102 23.82 5.99 -9.18
N GLY A 103 24.87 6.71 -8.83
CA GLY A 103 25.78 6.35 -7.74
C GLY A 103 24.96 6.02 -6.51
N ARG A 104 25.07 4.77 -6.03
CA ARG A 104 24.30 4.30 -4.87
C ARG A 104 24.40 5.33 -3.74
N PRO A 105 23.28 5.78 -3.16
CA PRO A 105 23.31 6.79 -2.09
C PRO A 105 23.88 6.16 -0.82
N LYS A 106 25.21 6.23 -0.68
CA LYS A 106 25.96 5.77 0.50
C LYS A 106 25.46 6.39 1.80
N MET A 107 24.93 7.62 1.74
CA MET A 107 24.34 8.31 2.88
C MET A 107 23.08 7.64 3.42
N SER A 108 22.25 7.03 2.55
CA SER A 108 21.04 6.32 2.99
C SER A 108 21.38 5.07 3.82
N LEU A 109 22.44 4.35 3.45
CA LEU A 109 22.92 3.19 4.22
C LEU A 109 23.40 3.60 5.62
N PHE A 110 24.12 4.72 5.75
CA PHE A 110 24.54 5.21 7.07
C PHE A 110 23.36 5.58 7.96
N VAL A 111 22.37 6.27 7.41
CA VAL A 111 21.15 6.63 8.14
C VAL A 111 20.41 5.37 8.60
N MET A 112 20.26 4.38 7.72
CA MET A 112 19.58 3.12 8.05
C MET A 112 20.31 2.34 9.16
N ILE A 113 21.64 2.22 9.09
CA ILE A 113 22.45 1.55 10.11
C ILE A 113 22.38 2.28 11.45
N PHE A 114 22.42 3.61 11.42
CA PHE A 114 22.31 4.44 12.63
C PHE A 114 20.95 4.25 13.31
N TRP A 115 19.85 4.36 12.56
CA TRP A 115 18.50 4.16 13.09
C TRP A 115 18.28 2.73 13.59
N SER A 116 18.77 1.73 12.85
CA SER A 116 18.69 0.34 13.28
C SER A 116 19.44 0.09 14.59
N SER A 117 20.64 0.67 14.73
CA SER A 117 21.44 0.55 15.96
C SER A 117 20.78 1.26 17.14
N PHE A 118 20.23 2.46 16.90
CA PHE A 118 19.49 3.21 17.91
C PHE A 118 18.23 2.46 18.36
N LEU A 119 17.47 1.90 17.41
CA LEU A 119 16.26 1.14 17.71
C LEU A 119 16.59 -0.14 18.48
N ALA A 120 17.63 -0.87 18.08
CA ALA A 120 18.10 -2.06 18.78
C ALA A 120 18.56 -1.73 20.21
N TYR A 121 19.33 -0.65 20.38
CA TYR A 121 19.74 -0.18 21.71
C TYR A 121 18.54 0.22 22.57
N ALA A 122 17.57 0.94 22.00
CA ALA A 122 16.34 1.31 22.68
C ALA A 122 15.54 0.06 23.10
N THR A 123 15.41 -0.94 22.23
CA THR A 123 14.75 -2.22 22.57
C THR A 123 15.46 -2.95 23.70
N VAL A 124 16.79 -3.06 23.68
CA VAL A 124 17.55 -3.72 24.76
C VAL A 124 17.41 -2.95 26.08
N ARG A 125 17.52 -1.63 26.04
CA ARG A 125 17.32 -0.77 27.23
C ARG A 125 15.90 -0.87 27.77
N LEU A 126 14.91 -0.86 26.89
CA LEU A 126 13.50 -1.00 27.26
C LEU A 126 13.26 -2.39 27.84
N PHE A 127 13.86 -3.44 27.30
CA PHE A 127 13.75 -4.80 27.85
C PHE A 127 14.40 -4.92 29.23
N GLN A 128 15.58 -4.32 29.45
CA GLN A 128 16.21 -4.25 30.77
C GLN A 128 15.35 -3.48 31.77
N TRP A 129 14.81 -2.34 31.35
CA TRP A 129 13.93 -1.53 32.18
C TRP A 129 12.61 -2.24 32.50
N LEU A 130 12.01 -2.89 31.50
CA LEU A 130 10.83 -3.75 31.65
C LEU A 130 11.12 -4.92 32.58
N SER A 131 12.27 -5.57 32.50
CA SER A 131 12.64 -6.66 33.42
C SER A 131 12.70 -6.19 34.88
N LEU A 132 13.21 -4.98 35.12
CA LEU A 132 13.21 -4.36 36.45
C LEU A 132 11.80 -3.93 36.88
N PHE A 133 11.01 -3.42 35.95
CA PHE A 133 9.62 -3.03 36.18
C PHE A 133 8.72 -4.25 36.46
N LEU A 134 8.85 -5.34 35.71
CA LEU A 134 8.14 -6.61 35.91
C LEU A 134 8.52 -7.29 37.24
N ALA A 135 9.75 -7.10 37.70
CA ALA A 135 10.17 -7.53 39.05
C ALA A 135 9.60 -6.64 40.17
N SER A 136 9.07 -5.45 39.83
CA SER A 136 8.37 -4.60 40.79
C SER A 136 6.94 -5.10 41.00
N TRP A 137 6.56 -5.23 42.26
CA TRP A 137 5.21 -5.59 42.70
C TRP A 137 4.10 -4.72 42.07
N GLN A 138 4.43 -3.47 41.73
CA GLN A 138 3.49 -2.54 41.12
C GLN A 138 3.03 -2.98 39.73
N VAL A 139 3.91 -3.53 38.89
CA VAL A 139 3.56 -3.96 37.53
C VAL A 139 2.71 -5.22 37.54
N ILE A 140 2.99 -6.15 38.45
CA ILE A 140 2.16 -7.34 38.66
C ILE A 140 0.75 -6.91 39.07
N ALA A 141 0.64 -5.97 40.02
CA ALA A 141 -0.65 -5.44 40.46
C ALA A 141 -1.40 -4.74 39.32
N PHE A 142 -0.72 -3.90 38.52
CA PHE A 142 -1.33 -3.23 37.36
C PHE A 142 -1.75 -4.22 36.26
N SER A 143 -0.94 -5.25 35.99
CA SER A 143 -1.26 -6.27 35.00
C SER A 143 -2.48 -7.10 35.41
N VAL A 144 -2.55 -7.51 36.68
CA VAL A 144 -3.73 -8.19 37.23
C VAL A 144 -4.96 -7.28 37.16
N ALA A 145 -4.85 -6.01 37.56
CA ALA A 145 -5.95 -5.05 37.47
C ALA A 145 -6.44 -4.84 36.02
N PHE A 146 -5.52 -4.77 35.05
CA PHE A 146 -5.86 -4.66 33.63
C PHE A 146 -6.56 -5.91 33.11
N LEU A 147 -6.09 -7.11 33.46
CA LEU A 147 -6.77 -8.36 33.11
C LEU A 147 -8.18 -8.41 33.71
N PHE A 148 -8.34 -8.03 34.98
CA PHE A 148 -9.66 -7.91 35.60
C PHE A 148 -10.55 -6.92 34.83
N LEU A 149 -10.04 -5.74 34.46
CA LEU A 149 -10.77 -4.75 33.68
C LEU A 149 -11.24 -5.34 32.33
N VAL A 150 -10.35 -6.03 31.60
CA VAL A 150 -10.70 -6.66 30.32
C VAL A 150 -11.76 -7.73 30.51
N THR A 151 -11.64 -8.60 31.53
CA THR A 151 -12.66 -9.60 31.82
C THR A 151 -14.00 -8.98 32.21
N PHE A 152 -13.98 -7.88 32.97
CA PHE A 152 -15.19 -7.14 33.34
C PHE A 152 -15.88 -6.52 32.13
N ILE A 153 -15.10 -5.90 31.22
CA ILE A 153 -15.64 -5.38 29.96
C ILE A 153 -16.22 -6.51 29.11
N MET A 154 -15.53 -7.66 29.01
CA MET A 154 -16.04 -8.81 28.27
C MET A 154 -17.34 -9.36 28.87
N GLN A 155 -17.47 -9.42 30.20
CA GLN A 155 -18.70 -9.82 30.87
C GLN A 155 -19.84 -8.85 30.56
N ILE A 156 -19.58 -7.53 30.61
CA ILE A 156 -20.57 -6.50 30.21
C ILE A 156 -20.98 -6.70 28.76
N LEU A 157 -20.03 -6.92 27.85
CA LEU A 157 -20.31 -7.11 26.42
C LEU A 157 -21.16 -8.36 26.18
N ILE A 158 -20.84 -9.49 26.82
CA ILE A 158 -21.64 -10.73 26.74
C ILE A 158 -23.06 -10.47 27.25
N GLN A 159 -23.20 -9.82 28.40
CA GLN A 159 -24.51 -9.51 28.97
C GLN A 159 -25.32 -8.54 28.09
N SER A 160 -24.66 -7.57 27.45
CA SER A 160 -25.31 -6.68 26.48
C SER A 160 -25.72 -7.41 25.20
N SER A 161 -24.92 -8.38 24.75
CA SER A 161 -25.19 -9.18 23.54
C SER A 161 -26.39 -10.10 23.70
N GLU A 162 -26.68 -10.57 24.91
CA GLU A 162 -27.89 -11.35 25.22
C GLU A 162 -29.15 -10.47 25.31
N SER A 163 -29.02 -9.15 25.43
CA SER A 163 -30.16 -8.23 25.64
C SER A 163 -30.93 -7.84 24.36
N GLU A 164 -30.34 -8.01 23.17
CA GLU A 164 -31.00 -7.64 21.90
C GLU A 164 -31.79 -8.79 21.24
N ARG A 165 -31.75 -10.00 21.80
CA ARG A 165 -32.49 -11.17 21.26
C ARG A 165 -33.51 -11.75 22.23
N SER A 166 -34.30 -10.88 22.87
CA SER A 166 -35.50 -11.29 23.62
C SER A 166 -36.57 -10.20 23.64
N THR A 167 -37.00 -9.74 22.46
CA THR A 167 -38.39 -9.29 22.27
C THR A 167 -39.13 -10.33 21.42
N PRO A 168 -39.64 -11.43 22.01
CA PRO A 168 -40.65 -12.21 21.33
C PRO A 168 -41.89 -11.33 21.18
N ALA A 169 -42.28 -11.05 19.94
CA ALA A 169 -43.51 -10.37 19.58
C ALA A 169 -44.73 -11.16 20.09
N THR A 170 -45.06 -11.01 21.37
CA THR A 170 -46.18 -11.71 22.04
C THR A 170 -47.30 -10.74 22.41
N ASN A 171 -47.38 -9.59 21.73
CA ASN A 171 -48.49 -8.64 21.93
C ASN A 171 -49.37 -8.47 20.69
N PHE A 172 -49.11 -9.18 19.58
CA PHE A 172 -49.97 -9.13 18.39
C PHE A 172 -50.97 -10.30 18.29
N THR A 173 -50.76 -11.39 19.03
CA THR A 173 -51.63 -12.59 18.97
C THR A 173 -52.62 -12.71 20.12
N LEU A 174 -52.51 -11.93 21.20
CA LEU A 174 -53.47 -11.97 22.32
C LEU A 174 -54.76 -11.16 22.03
N SER A 175 -54.72 -10.20 21.08
CA SER A 175 -55.89 -9.40 20.73
C SER A 175 -56.87 -10.12 19.79
N GLU A 176 -56.41 -10.97 18.88
CA GLU A 176 -57.31 -11.73 18.00
C GLU A 176 -58.02 -12.91 18.71
N GLY A 177 -57.30 -13.66 19.54
CA GLY A 177 -57.88 -14.82 20.24
C GLY A 177 -58.96 -14.47 21.27
N THR A 178 -58.92 -13.25 21.82
CA THR A 178 -59.87 -12.80 22.85
C THR A 178 -61.15 -12.17 22.24
N ARG A 179 -61.13 -11.66 21.00
CA ARG A 179 -62.35 -11.14 20.35
C ARG A 179 -63.24 -12.23 19.74
N GLN A 180 -62.70 -13.39 19.40
CA GLN A 180 -63.51 -14.51 18.89
C GLN A 180 -64.27 -15.28 19.97
N SER A 181 -63.95 -15.14 21.26
CA SER A 181 -64.65 -15.86 22.34
C SER A 181 -65.80 -15.10 23.02
N LEU A 182 -66.06 -13.84 22.64
CA LEU A 182 -67.09 -12.99 23.26
C LEU A 182 -68.36 -12.77 22.43
N LEU A 183 -68.61 -13.55 21.38
CA LEU A 183 -69.90 -13.57 20.70
C LEU A 183 -70.66 -14.88 21.02
N PRO A 184 -71.63 -14.87 21.95
CA PRO A 184 -72.56 -15.98 22.09
C PRO A 184 -73.58 -15.98 20.94
N LYS A 185 -74.03 -17.19 20.62
CA LYS A 185 -75.10 -17.55 19.68
C LYS A 185 -76.47 -17.07 20.18
#